data_AF-A0A9X3ASZ4-F1
#
_entry.id   AF-A0A9X3ASZ4-F1
#
_cell.length_a   1.000
_cell.length_b   1.000
_cell.length_c   1.000
_cell.angle_alpha   90.00
_cell.angle_beta   90.00
_cell.angle_gamma   90.00
#
_symmetry.space_group_name_H-M   'P 1'
#
loop_
_entity.id
_entity.type
_entity.pdbx_description
1 polymer ?
#
loop_
_entity_poly.entity_id
_entity_poly.type
_entity_poly.pdbx_seq_one_letter_code
_entity_poly.pdbx_strand_id
1 'polypeptide(L)'
;MLKGLKQSRTTLAITLLALLSSTSVIANTESCHVRITGTVPEGIPLDNLFVSASYEHQFPITTRTFSVCASKQELNVNGTFIPNSRLSLSYKVDGIPKGVFDASLFVQTKEVELSDISSMAMTACDRRCNYYQYQKMLSSELVANAVIEHVAAFAKISDDDIEAKIAINSATQSGLDKAFKGERPIQSIIAKENSSDTPDPYSGSSYGLLKPENTKMGQFKDRFATGVKEAKFEELKLRNLAEKYKSEFAPFLQGGFKSWAEQVNAVDQFVDILNKSGSETELKMALLLKKTVVDAEQYYQDYVSNKGDTPFEDLNHAKQSFDLLLANWTISAYLNYKDEQVFSALFSERFKREDVPNISRESDKALSQLIFMPGYFAMMNIEKGYENIQRNYYGLLNDSATEYHFKDELHSVSFIYEEGAWRLDHVSQIPMNHYEIL
;
A
#
# COMPACT_ATOMS: atom_id res chain seq x y z
N MET A 1 41.20 -50.31 44.01
CA MET A 1 41.71 -50.86 42.74
C MET A 1 40.80 -50.41 41.60
N LEU A 2 41.09 -49.25 41.01
CA LEU A 2 40.37 -48.74 39.83
C LEU A 2 41.04 -49.30 38.57
N LYS A 3 40.48 -50.38 38.02
CA LYS A 3 40.64 -50.74 36.60
C LYS A 3 39.74 -49.76 35.84
N GLY A 4 40.20 -48.91 34.93
CA GLY A 4 41.00 -49.24 33.76
C GLY A 4 40.12 -49.23 32.51
N LEU A 5 39.33 -48.16 32.27
CA LEU A 5 38.68 -47.94 30.98
C LEU A 5 39.69 -47.27 30.03
N LYS A 6 40.43 -48.09 29.29
CA LYS A 6 41.15 -47.64 28.09
C LYS A 6 40.12 -47.44 26.98
N GLN A 7 39.55 -46.24 26.90
CA GLN A 7 38.84 -45.81 25.70
C GLN A 7 39.88 -45.65 24.59
N SER A 8 39.68 -46.34 23.45
CA SER A 8 40.57 -46.23 22.30
C SER A 8 40.57 -44.80 21.79
N ARG A 9 41.74 -44.26 21.43
CA ARG A 9 41.87 -42.92 20.82
C ARG A 9 40.99 -42.77 19.57
N THR A 10 40.68 -43.87 18.88
CA THR A 10 39.72 -43.89 17.76
C THR A 10 38.27 -43.68 18.19
N THR A 11 37.83 -44.21 19.34
CA THR A 11 36.46 -44.01 19.84
C THR A 11 36.25 -42.58 20.32
N LEU A 12 37.25 -41.99 20.99
CA LEU A 12 37.19 -40.58 21.39
C LEU A 12 37.21 -39.65 20.17
N ALA A 13 38.00 -39.98 19.13
CA ALA A 13 38.03 -39.23 17.88
C ALA A 13 36.73 -39.33 17.08
N ILE A 14 36.07 -40.50 17.06
CA ILE A 14 34.76 -40.69 16.39
C ILE A 14 33.65 -39.98 17.16
N THR A 15 33.72 -39.93 18.49
CA THR A 15 32.72 -39.20 19.31
C THR A 15 32.93 -37.68 19.21
N LEU A 16 34.18 -37.20 19.13
CA LEU A 16 34.47 -35.80 18.83
C LEU A 16 34.09 -35.43 17.39
N LEU A 17 34.30 -36.29 16.39
CA LEU A 17 33.86 -36.04 15.01
C LEU A 17 32.32 -36.01 14.91
N ALA A 18 31.61 -36.86 15.66
CA ALA A 18 30.14 -36.87 15.69
C ALA A 18 29.55 -35.64 16.41
N LEU A 19 30.26 -35.09 17.40
CA LEU A 19 29.92 -33.81 18.07
C LEU A 19 30.33 -32.58 17.26
N LEU A 20 31.30 -32.70 16.34
CA LEU A 20 31.71 -31.65 15.41
C LEU A 20 30.93 -31.67 14.09
N SER A 21 30.22 -32.76 13.77
CA SER A 21 29.35 -32.86 12.59
C SER A 21 27.89 -32.44 12.84
N SER A 22 27.54 -32.09 14.08
CA SER A 22 26.40 -31.20 14.34
C SER A 22 26.84 -29.75 14.12
N THR A 23 27.33 -29.44 12.93
CA THR A 23 27.30 -28.08 12.43
C THR A 23 25.84 -27.77 12.16
N SER A 24 25.09 -27.40 13.21
CA SER A 24 24.14 -26.31 13.04
C SER A 24 24.93 -25.21 12.34
N VAL A 25 24.59 -24.95 11.09
CA VAL A 25 25.12 -23.80 10.35
C VAL A 25 24.93 -22.63 11.29
N ILE A 26 26.03 -22.15 11.88
CA ILE A 26 26.03 -20.89 12.61
C ILE A 26 25.86 -19.87 11.49
N ALA A 27 24.59 -19.65 11.14
CA ALA A 27 24.20 -18.57 10.26
C ALA A 27 24.72 -17.31 10.94
N ASN A 28 25.49 -16.53 10.18
CA ASN A 28 25.91 -15.22 10.59
C ASN A 28 24.63 -14.48 11.02
N THR A 29 24.49 -14.13 12.30
CA THR A 29 23.26 -13.54 12.84
C THR A 29 22.91 -12.20 12.18
N GLU A 30 23.84 -11.62 11.44
CA GLU A 30 23.64 -10.43 10.60
C GLU A 30 22.91 -10.70 9.26
N SER A 31 22.74 -11.96 8.81
CA SER A 31 22.13 -12.28 7.51
C SER A 31 20.77 -13.03 7.59
N CYS A 32 20.27 -13.34 8.79
CA CYS A 32 19.01 -14.08 8.95
C CYS A 32 17.81 -13.12 9.03
N HIS A 33 17.26 -12.72 7.87
CA HIS A 33 16.05 -11.88 7.84
C HIS A 33 14.78 -12.66 8.18
N VAL A 34 14.71 -13.92 7.72
CA VAL A 34 13.59 -14.83 7.98
C VAL A 34 14.14 -16.17 8.42
N ARG A 35 13.73 -16.63 9.60
CA ARG A 35 13.99 -17.99 10.09
C ARG A 35 12.86 -18.92 9.67
N ILE A 36 13.20 -19.97 8.94
CA ILE A 36 12.25 -20.95 8.41
C ILE A 36 12.49 -22.27 9.14
N THR A 37 11.46 -22.82 9.74
CA THR A 37 11.52 -24.08 10.50
C THR A 37 10.44 -25.04 10.01
N GLY A 38 10.61 -26.32 10.33
CA GLY A 38 9.59 -27.32 10.05
C GLY A 38 10.06 -28.74 10.38
N THR A 39 9.11 -29.67 10.32
CA THR A 39 9.35 -31.10 10.47
C THR A 39 8.83 -31.85 9.25
N VAL A 40 9.71 -32.62 8.60
CA VAL A 40 9.37 -33.43 7.43
C VAL A 40 8.62 -34.69 7.87
N PRO A 41 7.40 -34.95 7.36
CA PRO A 41 6.63 -36.14 7.71
C PRO A 41 7.38 -37.45 7.40
N GLU A 42 7.17 -38.50 8.20
CA GLU A 42 7.93 -39.76 8.14
C GLU A 42 7.87 -40.47 6.77
N GLY A 43 6.81 -40.26 5.99
CA GLY A 43 6.63 -40.86 4.65
C GLY A 43 7.26 -40.08 3.49
N ILE A 44 7.77 -38.87 3.72
CA ILE A 44 8.38 -38.05 2.66
C ILE A 44 9.88 -38.37 2.56
N PRO A 45 10.45 -38.62 1.38
CA PRO A 45 11.89 -38.82 1.23
C PRO A 45 12.67 -37.52 1.53
N LEU A 46 13.83 -37.66 2.17
CA LEU A 46 14.78 -36.55 2.34
C LEU A 46 15.60 -36.30 1.07
N ASP A 47 15.66 -37.28 0.17
CA ASP A 47 16.36 -37.13 -1.11
C ASP A 47 15.66 -36.08 -1.98
N ASN A 48 16.44 -35.10 -2.44
CA ASN A 48 15.96 -33.97 -3.23
C ASN A 48 14.86 -33.14 -2.53
N LEU A 49 14.81 -33.13 -1.20
CA LEU A 49 13.94 -32.27 -0.41
C LEU A 49 14.56 -30.87 -0.25
N PHE A 50 13.75 -29.83 -0.42
CA PHE A 50 14.20 -28.45 -0.35
C PHE A 50 13.09 -27.52 0.13
N VAL A 51 13.50 -26.40 0.70
CA VAL A 51 12.65 -25.24 0.93
C VAL A 51 12.90 -24.23 -0.19
N SER A 52 11.84 -23.63 -0.74
CA SER A 52 11.97 -22.59 -1.74
C SER A 52 10.81 -21.60 -1.68
N ALA A 53 11.10 -20.31 -1.88
CA ALA A 53 10.09 -19.31 -2.21
C ALA A 53 10.11 -18.91 -3.71
N SER A 54 11.15 -19.33 -4.44
CA SER A 54 11.30 -19.15 -5.88
C SER A 54 12.01 -20.36 -6.48
N TYR A 55 11.86 -20.58 -7.80
CA TYR A 55 12.59 -21.66 -8.48
C TYR A 55 14.11 -21.41 -8.53
N GLU A 56 14.52 -20.15 -8.38
CA GLU A 56 15.92 -19.72 -8.52
C GLU A 56 16.76 -20.04 -7.27
N HIS A 57 16.17 -19.99 -6.07
CA HIS A 57 16.87 -20.25 -4.81
C HIS A 57 16.20 -21.39 -4.03
N GLN A 58 16.94 -22.47 -3.84
CA GLN A 58 16.48 -23.68 -3.14
C GLN A 58 17.42 -23.98 -1.97
N PHE A 59 16.84 -24.16 -0.79
CA PHE A 59 17.56 -24.52 0.43
C PHE A 59 17.42 -26.02 0.65
N PRO A 60 18.46 -26.84 0.42
CA PRO A 60 18.36 -28.29 0.57
C PRO A 60 18.14 -28.68 2.02
N ILE A 61 17.24 -29.64 2.26
CA ILE A 61 16.89 -30.15 3.59
C ILE A 61 17.36 -31.59 3.70
N THR A 62 18.31 -31.83 4.60
CA THR A 62 18.92 -33.16 4.82
C THR A 62 18.50 -33.80 6.13
N THR A 63 17.70 -33.11 6.95
CA THR A 63 17.28 -33.55 8.28
C THR A 63 15.76 -33.46 8.42
N ARG A 64 15.18 -34.33 9.27
CA ARG A 64 13.73 -34.38 9.51
C ARG A 64 13.22 -33.12 10.20
N THR A 65 13.97 -32.57 11.15
CA THR A 65 13.68 -31.27 11.76
C THR A 65 14.73 -30.30 11.28
N PHE A 66 14.31 -29.20 10.66
CA PHE A 66 15.21 -28.26 10.02
C PHE A 66 14.97 -26.83 10.50
N SER A 67 16.02 -26.02 10.36
CA SER A 67 15.98 -24.57 10.53
C SER A 67 16.90 -23.95 9.49
N VAL A 68 16.33 -23.09 8.65
CA VAL A 68 17.02 -22.37 7.57
C VAL A 68 16.90 -20.88 7.83
N CYS A 69 17.99 -20.15 7.64
CA CYS A 69 17.99 -18.69 7.64
C CYS A 69 18.07 -18.21 6.20
N ALA A 70 17.18 -17.29 5.82
CA ALA A 70 17.16 -16.71 4.48
C ALA A 70 16.99 -15.19 4.54
N SER A 71 17.58 -14.52 3.56
CA SER A 71 17.33 -13.11 3.29
C SER A 71 16.00 -12.94 2.55
N LYS A 72 15.36 -11.77 2.71
CA LYS A 72 14.18 -11.38 1.94
C LYS A 72 14.41 -11.38 0.41
N GLN A 73 15.66 -11.18 -0.04
CA GLN A 73 16.02 -11.22 -1.47
C GLN A 73 15.97 -12.64 -2.01
N GLU A 74 16.59 -13.61 -1.32
CA GLU A 74 16.51 -15.03 -1.69
C GLU A 74 15.07 -15.54 -1.69
N LEU A 75 14.24 -14.98 -0.79
CA LEU A 75 12.83 -15.31 -0.68
C LEU A 75 11.90 -14.52 -1.62
N ASN A 76 12.44 -13.62 -2.44
CA ASN A 76 11.69 -12.77 -3.37
C ASN A 76 10.50 -12.06 -2.68
N VAL A 77 10.69 -11.54 -1.46
CA VAL A 77 9.61 -10.88 -0.70
C VAL A 77 9.39 -9.46 -1.23
N ASN A 78 8.24 -9.24 -1.86
CA ASN A 78 7.86 -7.96 -2.45
C ASN A 78 7.07 -7.07 -1.48
N GLY A 79 7.14 -5.75 -1.68
CA GLY A 79 6.59 -4.73 -0.79
C GLY A 79 5.11 -4.44 -0.99
N THR A 80 4.27 -5.48 -0.96
CA THR A 80 2.82 -5.38 -1.17
C THR A 80 2.04 -5.78 0.08
N PHE A 81 0.80 -5.29 0.23
CA PHE A 81 -0.07 -5.67 1.35
C PHE A 81 -0.40 -7.16 1.38
N ILE A 82 -0.50 -7.77 0.20
CA ILE A 82 -0.88 -9.17 -0.01
C ILE A 82 0.38 -9.92 -0.45
N PRO A 83 0.59 -11.15 0.03
CA PRO A 83 1.81 -11.87 -0.28
C PRO A 83 1.72 -12.40 -1.70
N ASN A 84 2.71 -12.06 -2.53
CA ASN A 84 2.90 -12.72 -3.84
C ASN A 84 3.86 -13.91 -3.75
N SER A 85 4.53 -14.07 -2.60
CA SER A 85 5.57 -15.06 -2.39
C SER A 85 5.06 -16.18 -1.51
N ARG A 86 5.10 -17.40 -2.05
CA ARG A 86 4.74 -18.64 -1.37
C ARG A 86 6.02 -19.38 -1.03
N LEU A 87 6.22 -19.65 0.26
CA LEU A 87 7.30 -20.51 0.73
C LEU A 87 6.79 -21.95 0.76
N SER A 88 7.53 -22.86 0.14
CA SER A 88 7.14 -24.27 0.06
C SER A 88 8.25 -25.17 0.57
N LEU A 89 7.88 -26.19 1.35
CA LEU A 89 8.68 -27.41 1.51
C LEU A 89 8.27 -28.35 0.38
N SER A 90 9.21 -28.78 -0.46
CA SER A 90 8.93 -29.65 -1.61
C SER A 90 10.04 -30.67 -1.83
N TYR A 91 9.71 -31.80 -2.43
CA TYR A 91 10.69 -32.78 -2.92
C TYR A 91 10.52 -33.03 -4.41
N LYS A 92 11.58 -33.45 -5.12
CA LYS A 92 11.50 -33.74 -6.56
C LYS A 92 11.24 -35.22 -6.80
N VAL A 93 10.25 -35.52 -7.63
CA VAL A 93 10.01 -36.85 -8.22
C VAL A 93 10.17 -36.70 -9.73
N ASP A 94 11.13 -37.41 -10.32
CA ASP A 94 11.45 -37.31 -11.75
C ASP A 94 11.70 -35.86 -12.23
N GLY A 95 12.32 -35.05 -11.38
CA GLY A 95 12.58 -33.63 -11.64
C GLY A 95 11.39 -32.69 -11.41
N ILE A 96 10.20 -33.23 -11.11
CA ILE A 96 8.98 -32.45 -10.86
C ILE A 96 8.82 -32.21 -9.35
N PRO A 97 8.72 -30.94 -8.89
CA PRO A 97 8.43 -30.63 -7.49
C PRO A 97 7.06 -31.14 -7.04
N LYS A 98 7.04 -31.78 -5.87
CA LYS A 98 5.85 -32.16 -5.11
C LYS A 98 5.85 -31.39 -3.80
N GLY A 99 4.85 -30.55 -3.60
CA GLY A 99 4.69 -29.77 -2.38
C GLY A 99 4.31 -30.64 -1.19
N VAL A 100 4.85 -30.30 -0.02
CA VAL A 100 4.54 -30.92 1.28
C VAL A 100 3.77 -29.91 2.13
N PHE A 101 4.36 -28.76 2.38
CA PHE A 101 3.77 -27.67 3.15
C PHE A 101 4.03 -26.34 2.48
N ASP A 102 3.17 -25.37 2.78
CA ASP A 102 3.25 -24.03 2.26
C ASP A 102 2.99 -22.97 3.32
N ALA A 103 3.51 -21.77 3.10
CA ALA A 103 3.25 -20.60 3.91
C ALA A 103 3.30 -19.32 3.06
N SER A 104 2.57 -18.30 3.51
CA SER A 104 2.64 -16.96 2.94
C SER A 104 3.81 -16.17 3.53
N LEU A 105 4.54 -15.45 2.69
CA LEU A 105 5.63 -14.56 3.11
C LEU A 105 5.27 -13.09 2.92
N PHE A 106 5.44 -12.31 3.98
CA PHE A 106 5.21 -10.87 4.01
C PHE A 106 6.50 -10.14 4.37
N VAL A 107 6.54 -8.84 4.12
CA VAL A 107 7.65 -7.96 4.51
C VAL A 107 7.88 -7.96 6.01
N GLN A 108 6.80 -8.06 6.78
CA GLN A 108 6.81 -8.09 8.24
C GLN A 108 7.27 -9.46 8.79
N THR A 109 7.28 -10.52 7.97
CA THR A 109 7.61 -11.87 8.42
C THR A 109 9.07 -11.96 8.88
N LYS A 110 9.26 -12.47 10.11
CA LYS A 110 10.58 -12.79 10.70
C LYS A 110 10.79 -14.27 10.91
N GLU A 111 9.71 -15.00 11.16
CA GLU A 111 9.74 -16.43 11.40
C GLU A 111 8.59 -17.10 10.65
N VAL A 112 8.88 -18.28 10.13
CA VAL A 112 7.89 -19.16 9.47
C VAL A 112 8.11 -20.58 9.95
N GLU A 113 7.02 -21.22 10.30
CA GLU A 113 6.96 -22.67 10.47
C GLU A 113 6.19 -23.26 9.27
N LEU A 114 6.82 -24.18 8.54
CA LEU A 114 6.20 -24.94 7.47
C LEU A 114 5.52 -26.18 8.07
N SER A 115 4.19 -26.17 8.07
CA SER A 115 3.34 -27.19 8.67
C SER A 115 1.98 -27.31 7.95
N ASP A 116 1.15 -28.25 8.39
CA ASP A 116 -0.25 -28.33 7.94
C ASP A 116 -1.03 -27.05 8.29
N ILE A 117 -0.76 -26.45 9.45
CA ILE A 117 -1.42 -25.21 9.89
C ILE A 117 -1.05 -24.05 8.96
N SER A 118 0.23 -23.87 8.62
CA SER A 118 0.65 -22.80 7.72
C SER A 118 0.03 -22.96 6.33
N SER A 119 -0.11 -24.20 5.87
CA SER A 119 -0.70 -24.56 4.58
C SER A 119 -2.20 -24.24 4.58
N MET A 120 -2.93 -24.67 5.62
CA MET A 120 -4.37 -24.38 5.75
C MET A 120 -4.65 -22.90 5.98
N ALA A 121 -3.82 -22.19 6.75
CA ALA A 121 -3.92 -20.75 6.90
C ALA A 121 -3.71 -20.02 5.57
N MET A 122 -2.75 -20.48 4.75
CA MET A 122 -2.53 -19.93 3.41
C MET A 122 -3.75 -20.17 2.51
N THR A 123 -4.34 -21.37 2.53
CA THR A 123 -5.57 -21.69 1.79
C THR A 123 -6.77 -20.87 2.24
N ALA A 124 -6.93 -20.65 3.55
CA ALA A 124 -8.00 -19.80 4.09
C ALA A 124 -7.87 -18.36 3.61
N CYS A 125 -6.64 -17.84 3.60
CA CYS A 125 -6.34 -16.49 3.19
C CYS A 125 -6.45 -16.27 1.69
N ASP A 126 -5.90 -17.19 0.89
CA ASP A 126 -5.63 -16.98 -0.54
C ASP A 126 -4.99 -15.58 -0.76
N ARG A 127 -5.40 -14.82 -1.79
CA ARG A 127 -4.96 -13.43 -2.02
C ARG A 127 -5.75 -12.38 -1.24
N ARG A 128 -6.45 -12.75 -0.16
CA ARG A 128 -7.37 -11.85 0.57
C ARG A 128 -6.82 -11.36 1.91
N CYS A 129 -5.70 -11.92 2.37
CA CYS A 129 -5.07 -11.55 3.64
C CYS A 129 -3.84 -10.66 3.45
N ASN A 130 -3.66 -9.73 4.38
CA ASN A 130 -2.39 -9.14 4.71
C ASN A 130 -1.69 -9.93 5.82
N TYR A 131 -0.55 -9.43 6.25
CA TYR A 131 0.25 -10.02 7.32
C TYR A 131 -0.59 -10.28 8.58
N TYR A 132 -1.35 -9.30 9.04
CA TYR A 132 -2.10 -9.37 10.30
C TYR A 132 -3.22 -10.42 10.27
N GLN A 133 -3.99 -10.46 9.19
CA GLN A 133 -5.02 -11.49 9.05
C GLN A 133 -4.40 -12.88 8.90
N TYR A 134 -3.28 -13.00 8.21
CA TYR A 134 -2.56 -14.28 8.13
C TYR A 134 -2.08 -14.76 9.51
N GLN A 135 -1.54 -13.88 10.35
CA GLN A 135 -1.16 -14.22 11.73
C GLN A 135 -2.38 -14.67 12.58
N LYS A 136 -3.54 -14.04 12.39
CA LYS A 136 -4.79 -14.47 13.03
C LYS A 136 -5.23 -15.86 12.53
N MET A 137 -5.06 -16.17 11.24
CA MET A 137 -5.36 -17.50 10.71
C MET A 137 -4.41 -18.56 11.24
N LEU A 138 -3.11 -18.27 11.35
CA LEU A 138 -2.11 -19.19 11.94
C LEU A 138 -2.43 -19.56 13.39
N SER A 139 -3.01 -18.63 14.15
CA SER A 139 -3.38 -18.82 15.56
C SER A 139 -4.84 -19.24 15.78
N SER A 140 -5.61 -19.46 14.71
CA SER A 140 -7.04 -19.76 14.79
C SER A 140 -7.31 -21.21 15.14
N GLU A 141 -8.12 -21.45 16.18
CA GLU A 141 -8.62 -22.79 16.52
C GLU A 141 -9.43 -23.42 15.37
N LEU A 142 -10.15 -22.60 14.59
CA LEU A 142 -10.91 -23.10 13.44
C LEU A 142 -9.99 -23.62 12.34
N VAL A 143 -8.83 -22.99 12.12
CA VAL A 143 -7.83 -23.48 11.15
C VAL A 143 -7.16 -24.73 11.68
N ALA A 144 -6.82 -24.79 12.97
CA ALA A 144 -6.27 -25.99 13.59
C ALA A 144 -7.23 -27.19 13.53
N ASN A 145 -8.53 -26.96 13.77
CA ASN A 145 -9.55 -28.00 13.64
C ASN A 145 -9.72 -28.45 12.19
N ALA A 146 -9.66 -27.54 11.22
CA ALA A 146 -9.72 -27.88 9.80
C ALA A 146 -8.55 -28.79 9.39
N VAL A 147 -7.35 -28.59 9.92
CA VAL A 147 -6.21 -29.52 9.71
C VAL A 147 -6.57 -30.93 10.19
N ILE A 148 -7.06 -31.06 11.43
CA ILE A 148 -7.37 -32.36 12.05
C ILE A 148 -8.46 -33.08 11.24
N GLU A 149 -9.53 -32.38 10.90
CA GLU A 149 -10.65 -32.93 10.12
C GLU A 149 -10.22 -33.35 8.72
N HIS A 150 -9.40 -32.53 8.06
CA HIS A 150 -8.89 -32.79 6.71
C HIS A 150 -8.03 -34.06 6.68
N VAL A 151 -7.04 -34.16 7.58
CA VAL A 151 -6.16 -35.33 7.69
C VAL A 151 -6.96 -36.60 8.00
N ALA A 152 -7.90 -36.52 8.94
CA ALA A 152 -8.74 -37.65 9.31
C ALA A 152 -9.69 -38.10 8.17
N ALA A 153 -10.13 -37.18 7.32
CA ALA A 153 -10.97 -37.49 6.17
C ALA A 153 -10.17 -38.14 5.04
N PHE A 154 -8.98 -37.61 4.71
CA PHE A 154 -8.11 -38.17 3.68
C PHE A 154 -7.60 -39.57 4.05
N ALA A 155 -7.34 -39.84 5.32
CA ALA A 155 -6.92 -41.17 5.79
C ALA A 155 -7.96 -42.29 5.56
N LYS A 156 -9.23 -41.95 5.27
CA LYS A 156 -10.34 -42.91 5.10
C LYS A 156 -10.64 -43.26 3.64
N ILE A 157 -9.98 -42.62 2.68
CA ILE A 157 -10.28 -42.76 1.26
C ILE A 157 -9.07 -43.28 0.48
N SER A 158 -9.32 -43.92 -0.66
CA SER A 158 -8.26 -44.41 -1.54
C SER A 158 -7.55 -43.26 -2.24
N ASP A 159 -6.28 -43.45 -2.59
CA ASP A 159 -5.52 -42.44 -3.31
C ASP A 159 -6.06 -42.14 -4.72
N ASP A 160 -6.76 -43.10 -5.33
CA ASP A 160 -7.36 -42.98 -6.65
C ASP A 160 -8.79 -42.42 -6.63
N ASP A 161 -9.38 -42.18 -5.45
CA ASP A 161 -10.75 -41.65 -5.31
C ASP A 161 -10.77 -40.12 -5.44
N ILE A 162 -10.68 -39.67 -6.69
CA ILE A 162 -10.61 -38.24 -7.02
C ILE A 162 -11.88 -37.49 -6.57
N GLU A 163 -13.06 -38.10 -6.69
CA GLU A 163 -14.33 -37.46 -6.31
C GLU A 163 -14.40 -37.20 -4.80
N ALA A 164 -14.01 -38.19 -3.99
CA ALA A 164 -13.96 -38.01 -2.53
C ALA A 164 -12.92 -36.95 -2.13
N LYS A 165 -11.75 -36.92 -2.78
CA LYS A 165 -10.72 -35.88 -2.55
C LYS A 165 -11.25 -34.48 -2.86
N ILE A 166 -11.97 -34.31 -3.97
CA ILE A 166 -12.60 -33.03 -4.33
C ILE A 166 -13.63 -32.62 -3.26
N ALA A 167 -14.49 -33.54 -2.83
CA ALA A 167 -15.52 -33.26 -1.83
C ALA A 167 -14.92 -32.83 -0.49
N ILE A 168 -13.87 -33.51 -0.01
CA ILE A 168 -13.17 -33.14 1.22
C ILE A 168 -12.52 -31.75 1.08
N ASN A 169 -11.86 -31.47 -0.05
CA ASN A 169 -11.27 -30.17 -0.30
C ASN A 169 -12.32 -29.05 -0.31
N SER A 170 -13.47 -29.25 -0.95
CA SER A 170 -14.59 -28.29 -0.94
C SER A 170 -15.16 -28.06 0.46
N ALA A 171 -15.35 -29.12 1.24
CA ALA A 171 -15.83 -29.00 2.63
C ALA A 171 -14.82 -28.24 3.50
N THR A 172 -13.53 -28.56 3.36
CA THR A 172 -12.43 -27.87 4.05
C THR A 172 -12.44 -26.38 3.69
N GLN A 173 -12.50 -26.03 2.41
CA GLN A 173 -12.54 -24.64 1.96
C GLN A 173 -13.74 -23.87 2.55
N SER A 174 -14.92 -24.49 2.61
CA SER A 174 -16.10 -23.87 3.22
C SER A 174 -15.90 -23.56 4.71
N GLY A 175 -15.24 -24.46 5.45
CA GLY A 175 -14.85 -24.24 6.84
C GLY A 175 -13.83 -23.11 6.99
N LEU A 176 -12.80 -23.10 6.15
CA LEU A 176 -11.78 -22.05 6.14
C LEU A 176 -12.35 -20.67 5.78
N ASP A 177 -13.30 -20.59 4.86
CA ASP A 177 -13.98 -19.33 4.54
C ASP A 177 -14.78 -18.78 5.74
N LYS A 178 -15.33 -19.66 6.59
CA LYS A 178 -15.97 -19.23 7.85
C LYS A 178 -14.91 -18.69 8.83
N ALA A 179 -13.78 -19.38 8.96
CA ALA A 179 -12.66 -18.92 9.79
C ALA A 179 -12.14 -17.55 9.33
N PHE A 180 -11.98 -17.35 8.03
CA PHE A 180 -11.57 -16.08 7.45
C PHE A 180 -12.57 -14.95 7.70
N LYS A 181 -13.88 -15.20 7.49
CA LYS A 181 -14.92 -14.21 7.74
C LYS A 181 -15.00 -13.85 9.22
N GLY A 182 -14.74 -14.80 10.11
CA GLY A 182 -14.82 -14.60 11.56
C GLY A 182 -16.23 -14.22 12.02
N GLU A 183 -16.36 -13.85 13.30
CA GLU A 183 -17.65 -13.52 13.92
C GLU A 183 -17.94 -12.01 13.99
N ARG A 184 -17.01 -11.15 13.56
CA ARG A 184 -17.17 -9.70 13.74
C ARG A 184 -18.02 -9.06 12.64
N PRO A 185 -18.88 -8.08 13.01
CA PRO A 185 -19.68 -7.36 12.04
C PRO A 185 -18.77 -6.51 11.16
N ILE A 186 -18.91 -6.71 9.85
CA ILE A 186 -18.29 -5.88 8.82
C ILE A 186 -19.37 -5.02 8.24
N GLN A 187 -19.04 -3.76 8.00
CA GLN A 187 -19.93 -2.87 7.27
C GLN A 187 -19.74 -3.13 5.78
N SER A 188 -20.84 -3.21 5.05
CA SER A 188 -20.78 -3.21 3.59
C SER A 188 -20.72 -1.76 3.12
N ILE A 189 -19.95 -1.54 2.06
CA ILE A 189 -19.89 -0.24 1.39
C ILE A 189 -21.29 0.16 0.90
N ILE A 190 -21.68 1.41 1.10
CA ILE A 190 -22.86 2.00 0.45
C ILE A 190 -22.38 2.66 -0.86
N ALA A 191 -21.95 1.85 -1.83
CA ALA A 191 -21.61 2.37 -3.15
C ALA A 191 -22.86 2.52 -4.01
N LYS A 192 -23.00 3.67 -4.68
CA LYS A 192 -24.00 3.81 -5.75
C LYS A 192 -23.56 2.92 -6.92
N GLU A 193 -24.39 1.94 -7.27
CA GLU A 193 -24.14 0.93 -8.28
C GLU A 193 -23.79 1.54 -9.65
N ASN A 194 -22.52 1.41 -10.05
CA ASN A 194 -22.15 1.28 -11.45
C ASN A 194 -20.99 0.28 -11.55
N SER A 195 -21.32 -0.96 -11.86
CA SER A 195 -20.37 -2.08 -11.93
C SER A 195 -19.42 -2.02 -13.15
N SER A 196 -19.53 -1.00 -14.00
CA SER A 196 -18.60 -0.71 -15.10
C SER A 196 -17.44 0.21 -14.68
N ASP A 197 -17.45 0.71 -13.44
CA ASP A 197 -16.47 1.66 -12.89
C ASP A 197 -15.44 1.01 -11.95
N THR A 198 -15.18 -0.29 -12.08
CA THR A 198 -14.04 -0.97 -11.44
C THR A 198 -12.83 -0.91 -12.38
N PRO A 199 -11.98 0.15 -12.35
CA PRO A 199 -10.77 0.20 -13.16
C PRO A 199 -9.83 -0.93 -12.76
N ASP A 200 -9.35 -1.67 -13.77
CA ASP A 200 -8.33 -2.72 -13.69
C ASP A 200 -7.15 -2.37 -12.77
N PRO A 201 -6.48 -3.34 -12.13
CA PRO A 201 -5.28 -3.11 -11.33
C PRO A 201 -4.13 -2.88 -12.30
N TYR A 202 -4.06 -1.69 -12.89
CA TYR A 202 -2.96 -1.29 -13.76
C TYR A 202 -1.84 -0.62 -12.96
N SER A 203 -0.62 -0.97 -13.36
CA SER A 203 0.66 -0.51 -12.85
C SER A 203 0.88 0.99 -13.06
N GLY A 204 1.20 1.71 -11.99
CA GLY A 204 1.93 2.99 -12.10
C GLY A 204 1.08 4.25 -12.12
N SER A 205 0.81 4.76 -10.91
CA SER A 205 0.91 6.18 -10.54
C SER A 205 0.33 7.22 -11.51
N SER A 206 -0.85 7.74 -11.18
CA SER A 206 -1.05 9.19 -11.29
C SER A 206 -2.19 9.65 -10.40
N TYR A 207 -1.83 10.20 -9.25
CA TYR A 207 -2.66 11.23 -8.67
C TYR A 207 -2.07 12.60 -9.08
N GLY A 208 -2.87 13.45 -9.68
CA GLY A 208 -2.54 14.85 -9.90
C GLY A 208 -3.20 15.69 -8.82
N LEU A 209 -2.55 15.89 -7.66
CA LEU A 209 -2.94 17.03 -6.82
C LEU A 209 -2.55 18.27 -7.61
N LEU A 210 -3.46 19.24 -7.67
CA LEU A 210 -3.26 20.50 -8.38
C LEU A 210 -1.89 21.09 -8.00
N LYS A 211 -0.98 21.14 -8.98
CA LYS A 211 0.34 21.74 -8.77
C LYS A 211 0.17 23.23 -8.54
N PRO A 212 0.61 23.80 -7.40
CA PRO A 212 0.37 25.20 -7.04
C PRO A 212 0.67 26.17 -8.18
N GLU A 213 1.84 25.98 -8.79
CA GLU A 213 2.33 26.78 -9.90
C GLU A 213 1.37 26.76 -11.10
N ASN A 214 1.02 25.56 -11.58
CA ASN A 214 0.15 25.39 -12.74
C ASN A 214 -1.26 25.92 -12.47
N THR A 215 -1.78 25.66 -11.26
CA THR A 215 -3.13 26.05 -10.85
C THR A 215 -3.26 27.55 -10.74
N LYS A 216 -2.31 28.21 -10.06
CA LYS A 216 -2.31 29.67 -9.91
C LYS A 216 -2.09 30.36 -11.25
N MET A 217 -1.15 29.89 -12.07
CA MET A 217 -0.91 30.43 -13.41
C MET A 217 -2.11 30.26 -14.34
N GLY A 218 -2.72 29.07 -14.34
CA GLY A 218 -3.95 28.79 -15.10
C GLY A 218 -5.10 29.67 -14.65
N GLN A 219 -5.34 29.76 -13.34
CA GLN A 219 -6.43 30.55 -12.80
C GLN A 219 -6.22 32.05 -13.02
N PHE A 220 -4.98 32.53 -12.96
CA PHE A 220 -4.68 33.90 -13.34
C PHE A 220 -5.10 34.19 -14.78
N LYS A 221 -4.73 33.31 -15.72
CA LYS A 221 -5.08 33.49 -17.14
C LYS A 221 -6.59 33.57 -17.34
N ASP A 222 -7.34 32.68 -16.70
CA ASP A 222 -8.79 32.60 -16.83
C ASP A 222 -9.50 33.81 -16.18
N ARG A 223 -9.07 34.19 -14.97
CA ARG A 223 -9.60 35.35 -14.24
C ARG A 223 -9.25 36.67 -14.91
N PHE A 224 -8.05 36.81 -15.46
CA PHE A 224 -7.64 38.00 -16.20
C PHE A 224 -8.51 38.18 -17.45
N ALA A 225 -8.66 37.12 -18.26
CA ALA A 225 -9.48 37.15 -19.46
C ALA A 225 -10.95 37.47 -19.16
N THR A 226 -11.48 36.94 -18.07
CA THR A 226 -12.85 37.21 -17.60
C THR A 226 -13.00 38.65 -17.12
N GLY A 227 -12.08 39.11 -16.27
CA GLY A 227 -12.11 40.46 -15.73
C GLY A 227 -11.95 41.55 -16.79
N VAL A 228 -11.18 41.32 -17.87
CA VAL A 228 -11.13 42.26 -19.02
C VAL A 228 -12.51 42.42 -19.67
N LYS A 229 -13.26 41.33 -19.83
CA LYS A 229 -14.62 41.37 -20.39
C LYS A 229 -15.60 42.08 -19.46
N GLU A 230 -15.54 41.79 -18.17
CA GLU A 230 -16.44 42.36 -17.16
C GLU A 230 -16.18 43.85 -16.89
N ALA A 231 -14.93 44.30 -16.99
CA ALA A 231 -14.53 45.69 -16.79
C ALA A 231 -15.04 46.64 -17.90
N LYS A 232 -15.59 46.10 -19.00
CA LYS A 232 -16.19 46.88 -20.11
C LYS A 232 -15.30 48.03 -20.59
N PHE A 233 -14.01 47.75 -20.82
CA PHE A 233 -13.13 48.73 -21.44
C PHE A 233 -13.68 49.19 -22.80
N GLU A 234 -13.57 50.48 -23.11
CA GLU A 234 -13.83 50.96 -24.47
C GLU A 234 -12.87 50.27 -25.44
N GLU A 235 -13.40 49.62 -26.48
CA GLU A 235 -12.64 48.76 -27.39
C GLU A 235 -11.42 49.46 -28.01
N LEU A 236 -11.60 50.71 -28.42
CA LEU A 236 -10.56 51.52 -29.03
C LEU A 236 -9.44 51.89 -28.03
N LYS A 237 -9.80 52.13 -26.76
CA LYS A 237 -8.83 52.40 -25.68
C LYS A 237 -8.07 51.12 -25.29
N LEU A 238 -8.76 49.97 -25.23
CA LEU A 238 -8.13 48.69 -24.94
C LEU A 238 -7.16 48.27 -26.04
N ARG A 239 -7.53 48.48 -27.32
CA ARG A 239 -6.65 48.22 -28.46
C ARG A 239 -5.39 49.09 -28.43
N ASN A 240 -5.55 50.39 -28.19
CA ASN A 240 -4.40 51.31 -28.06
C ASN A 240 -3.49 50.93 -26.90
N LEU A 241 -4.05 50.48 -25.78
CA LEU A 241 -3.31 49.98 -24.62
C LEU A 241 -2.51 48.71 -24.96
N ALA A 242 -3.15 47.74 -25.63
CA ALA A 242 -2.51 46.49 -26.04
C ALA A 242 -1.40 46.72 -27.08
N GLU A 243 -1.57 47.67 -28.00
CA GLU A 243 -0.53 48.05 -28.97
C GLU A 243 0.65 48.75 -28.28
N LYS A 244 0.37 49.65 -27.32
CA LYS A 244 1.39 50.40 -26.58
C LYS A 244 2.26 49.50 -25.69
N TYR A 245 1.67 48.50 -25.03
CA TYR A 245 2.34 47.60 -24.07
C TYR A 245 2.43 46.15 -24.56
N LYS A 246 2.59 45.96 -25.87
CA LYS A 246 2.57 44.64 -26.51
C LYS A 246 3.61 43.68 -25.92
N SER A 247 4.81 44.19 -25.62
CA SER A 247 5.92 43.42 -25.04
C SER A 247 5.61 42.90 -23.65
N GLU A 248 4.95 43.71 -22.84
CA GLU A 248 4.58 43.43 -21.46
C GLU A 248 3.41 42.44 -21.42
N PHE A 249 2.44 42.57 -22.33
CA PHE A 249 1.31 41.62 -22.43
C PHE A 249 1.68 40.24 -22.99
N ALA A 250 2.69 40.16 -23.88
CA ALA A 250 3.00 38.92 -24.58
C ALA A 250 3.33 37.72 -23.66
N PRO A 251 4.17 37.85 -22.60
CA PRO A 251 4.44 36.77 -21.66
C PRO A 251 3.19 36.23 -20.94
N PHE A 252 2.25 37.10 -20.56
CA PHE A 252 1.00 36.69 -19.88
C PHE A 252 0.05 35.90 -20.79
N LEU A 253 0.08 36.17 -22.10
CA LEU A 253 -0.79 35.51 -23.08
C LEU A 253 -0.20 34.19 -23.62
N GLN A 254 1.13 34.11 -23.71
CA GLN A 254 1.85 33.01 -24.33
C GLN A 254 2.38 31.97 -23.34
N GLY A 255 2.21 32.18 -22.03
CA GLY A 255 2.74 31.27 -21.00
C GLY A 255 4.26 31.40 -20.85
N GLY A 256 4.77 32.64 -20.81
CA GLY A 256 6.21 32.93 -20.80
C GLY A 256 6.91 32.75 -19.45
N PHE A 257 6.19 32.45 -18.38
CA PHE A 257 6.73 32.35 -17.02
C PHE A 257 6.96 30.89 -16.62
N LYS A 258 8.07 30.63 -15.92
CA LYS A 258 8.42 29.29 -15.43
C LYS A 258 7.95 29.05 -14.00
N SER A 259 7.56 30.10 -13.28
CA SER A 259 6.97 30.03 -11.95
C SER A 259 5.97 31.17 -11.69
N TRP A 260 5.13 30.98 -10.70
CA TRP A 260 4.20 31.92 -10.13
C TRP A 260 4.92 33.15 -9.59
N ALA A 261 6.06 32.96 -8.92
CA ALA A 261 6.86 34.08 -8.43
C ALA A 261 7.38 34.99 -9.57
N GLU A 262 7.82 34.40 -10.69
CA GLU A 262 8.20 35.17 -11.89
C GLU A 262 7.02 35.95 -12.47
N GLN A 263 5.85 35.31 -12.54
CA GLN A 263 4.63 35.96 -13.02
C GLN A 263 4.18 37.11 -12.11
N VAL A 264 4.18 36.91 -10.79
CA VAL A 264 3.83 37.95 -9.80
C VAL A 264 4.77 39.14 -9.92
N ASN A 265 6.08 38.91 -10.02
CA ASN A 265 7.06 39.99 -10.20
C ASN A 265 6.84 40.75 -11.52
N ALA A 266 6.54 40.05 -12.62
CA ALA A 266 6.22 40.68 -13.89
C ALA A 266 4.92 41.51 -13.82
N VAL A 267 3.90 41.04 -13.10
CA VAL A 267 2.67 41.81 -12.84
C VAL A 267 3.01 43.08 -12.07
N ASP A 268 3.78 43.00 -10.99
CA ASP A 268 4.12 44.15 -10.16
C ASP A 268 4.89 45.22 -10.95
N GLN A 269 5.89 44.80 -11.74
CA GLN A 269 6.63 45.71 -12.64
C GLN A 269 5.71 46.39 -13.65
N PHE A 270 4.77 45.65 -14.24
CA PHE A 270 3.87 46.21 -15.23
C PHE A 270 2.84 47.15 -14.60
N VAL A 271 2.33 46.81 -13.41
CA VAL A 271 1.45 47.67 -12.62
C VAL A 271 2.12 48.99 -12.28
N ASP A 272 3.41 48.99 -11.93
CA ASP A 272 4.17 50.22 -11.68
C ASP A 272 4.31 51.09 -12.94
N ILE A 273 4.48 50.48 -14.12
CA ILE A 273 4.50 51.21 -15.40
C ILE A 273 3.15 51.87 -15.67
N LEU A 274 2.05 51.13 -15.50
CA LEU A 274 0.68 51.62 -15.74
C LEU A 274 0.29 52.74 -14.77
N ASN A 275 0.66 52.61 -13.49
CA ASN A 275 0.38 53.62 -12.46
C ASN A 275 1.10 54.96 -12.72
N LYS A 276 2.26 54.93 -13.38
CA LYS A 276 3.04 56.14 -13.70
C LYS A 276 2.42 57.01 -14.79
N SER A 277 1.54 56.48 -15.65
CA SER A 277 0.93 57.30 -16.71
C SER A 277 -0.23 58.16 -16.22
N GLY A 278 -0.94 57.72 -15.17
CA GLY A 278 -2.12 58.38 -14.63
C GLY A 278 -3.37 58.31 -15.50
N SER A 279 -3.40 57.57 -16.62
CA SER A 279 -4.61 57.45 -17.44
C SER A 279 -5.63 56.51 -16.80
N GLU A 280 -6.92 56.83 -16.91
CA GLU A 280 -8.00 56.04 -16.29
C GLU A 280 -8.00 54.58 -16.78
N THR A 281 -7.76 54.34 -18.07
CA THR A 281 -7.70 52.99 -18.66
C THR A 281 -6.52 52.18 -18.11
N GLU A 282 -5.33 52.79 -18.02
CA GLU A 282 -4.13 52.12 -17.52
C GLU A 282 -4.24 51.82 -16.01
N LEU A 283 -4.81 52.75 -15.23
CA LEU A 283 -5.10 52.53 -13.81
C LEU A 283 -6.12 51.39 -13.59
N LYS A 284 -7.18 51.32 -14.42
CA LYS A 284 -8.13 50.21 -14.40
C LYS A 284 -7.48 48.87 -14.74
N MET A 285 -6.56 48.84 -15.70
CA MET A 285 -5.82 47.63 -16.06
C MET A 285 -4.86 47.20 -14.93
N ALA A 286 -4.16 48.14 -14.30
CA ALA A 286 -3.29 47.88 -13.15
C ALA A 286 -4.07 47.24 -11.98
N LEU A 287 -5.25 47.77 -11.66
CA LEU A 287 -6.14 47.20 -10.65
C LEU A 287 -6.57 45.77 -11.00
N LEU A 288 -6.93 45.52 -12.27
CA LEU A 288 -7.34 44.20 -12.73
C LEU A 288 -6.20 43.18 -12.60
N LEU A 289 -4.98 43.53 -13.01
CA LEU A 289 -3.81 42.66 -12.90
C LEU A 289 -3.53 42.26 -11.44
N LYS A 290 -3.50 43.23 -10.51
CA LYS A 290 -3.31 42.95 -9.07
C LYS A 290 -4.43 42.10 -8.49
N LYS A 291 -5.69 42.41 -8.82
CA LYS A 291 -6.83 41.61 -8.36
C LYS A 291 -6.72 40.17 -8.83
N THR A 292 -6.32 39.95 -10.09
CA THR A 292 -6.17 38.61 -10.65
C THR A 292 -5.10 37.78 -9.92
N VAL A 293 -3.96 38.39 -9.54
CA VAL A 293 -2.95 37.70 -8.71
C VAL A 293 -3.55 37.24 -7.38
N VAL A 294 -4.26 38.13 -6.69
CA VAL A 294 -4.91 37.82 -5.41
C VAL A 294 -5.96 36.73 -5.57
N ASP A 295 -6.81 36.82 -6.59
CA ASP A 295 -7.88 35.85 -6.84
C ASP A 295 -7.30 34.46 -7.19
N ALA A 296 -6.19 34.39 -7.93
CA ALA A 296 -5.52 33.14 -8.26
C ALA A 296 -4.85 32.49 -7.04
N GLU A 297 -4.23 33.29 -6.18
CA GLU A 297 -3.68 32.81 -4.90
C GLU A 297 -4.81 32.30 -3.99
N GLN A 298 -5.86 33.11 -3.82
CA GLN A 298 -7.02 32.74 -3.00
C GLN A 298 -7.70 31.48 -3.51
N TYR A 299 -7.88 31.33 -4.82
CA TYR A 299 -8.43 30.11 -5.41
C TYR A 299 -7.61 28.86 -5.04
N TYR A 300 -6.28 28.95 -5.11
CA TYR A 300 -5.44 27.83 -4.70
C TYR A 300 -5.54 27.58 -3.19
N GLN A 301 -5.55 28.62 -2.36
CA GLN A 301 -5.73 28.50 -0.91
C GLN A 301 -7.08 27.89 -0.53
N ASP A 302 -8.16 28.25 -1.24
CA ASP A 302 -9.49 27.69 -1.05
C ASP A 302 -9.50 26.21 -1.45
N TYR A 303 -8.91 25.86 -2.61
CA TYR A 303 -8.77 24.47 -3.07
C TYR A 303 -7.99 23.59 -2.10
N VAL A 304 -6.85 24.08 -1.58
CA VAL A 304 -6.11 23.30 -0.58
C VAL A 304 -6.89 23.26 0.71
N SER A 305 -7.47 24.36 1.19
CA SER A 305 -8.15 24.34 2.48
C SER A 305 -9.39 23.45 2.51
N ASN A 306 -10.21 23.40 1.45
CA ASN A 306 -11.45 22.60 1.37
C ASN A 306 -12.30 22.63 2.66
N LYS A 307 -12.28 23.76 3.36
CA LYS A 307 -12.83 23.92 4.71
C LYS A 307 -14.34 23.72 4.72
N GLY A 308 -14.79 22.62 5.32
CA GLY A 308 -16.20 22.34 5.55
C GLY A 308 -16.95 21.66 4.41
N ASP A 309 -16.31 21.40 3.27
CA ASP A 309 -16.89 20.71 2.11
C ASP A 309 -16.34 19.29 2.02
N THR A 310 -16.61 18.43 3.02
CA THR A 310 -16.24 17.00 2.93
C THR A 310 -17.37 16.23 2.25
N PRO A 311 -17.18 15.73 1.01
CA PRO A 311 -18.22 15.00 0.29
C PRO A 311 -18.43 13.57 0.80
N PHE A 312 -17.62 13.14 1.78
CA PHE A 312 -17.55 11.76 2.30
C PHE A 312 -18.21 11.66 3.68
N GLU A 313 -19.51 11.41 3.72
CA GLU A 313 -20.28 11.30 4.97
C GLU A 313 -19.68 10.27 5.94
N ASP A 314 -19.22 9.14 5.39
CA ASP A 314 -18.57 8.04 6.13
C ASP A 314 -17.23 8.42 6.79
N LEU A 315 -16.67 9.59 6.48
CA LEU A 315 -15.46 10.12 7.13
C LEU A 315 -15.78 11.22 8.15
N ASN A 316 -17.02 11.67 8.25
CA ASN A 316 -17.41 12.75 9.16
C ASN A 316 -17.61 12.26 10.61
N HIS A 317 -17.64 10.95 10.82
CA HIS A 317 -17.86 10.34 12.11
C HIS A 317 -16.57 10.35 12.94
N ALA A 318 -16.46 11.26 13.91
CA ALA A 318 -15.28 11.36 14.77
C ALA A 318 -14.95 10.03 15.44
N LYS A 319 -15.92 9.34 16.03
CA LYS A 319 -15.70 8.03 16.66
C LYS A 319 -15.84 6.91 15.63
N GLN A 320 -14.72 6.39 15.17
CA GLN A 320 -14.67 5.30 14.19
C GLN A 320 -13.44 4.43 14.44
N SER A 321 -13.54 3.11 14.30
CA SER A 321 -12.40 2.20 14.42
C SER A 321 -11.40 2.38 13.27
N PHE A 322 -10.12 2.07 13.51
CA PHE A 322 -9.06 2.26 12.51
C PHE A 322 -9.33 1.50 11.21
N ASP A 323 -9.80 0.26 11.29
CA ASP A 323 -10.05 -0.61 10.15
C ASP A 323 -11.19 -0.09 9.27
N LEU A 324 -12.24 0.47 9.89
CA LEU A 324 -13.34 1.12 9.17
C LEU A 324 -12.91 2.46 8.57
N LEU A 325 -12.09 3.24 9.29
CA LEU A 325 -11.49 4.48 8.75
C LEU A 325 -10.63 4.21 7.53
N LEU A 326 -9.73 3.25 7.62
CA LEU A 326 -8.88 2.85 6.51
C LEU A 326 -9.74 2.39 5.33
N ALA A 327 -10.78 1.59 5.56
CA ALA A 327 -11.68 1.15 4.51
C ALA A 327 -12.44 2.34 3.87
N ASN A 328 -13.05 3.23 4.66
CA ASN A 328 -13.80 4.40 4.18
C ASN A 328 -12.91 5.40 3.44
N TRP A 329 -11.69 5.60 3.91
CA TRP A 329 -10.74 6.50 3.27
C TRP A 329 -10.26 5.92 1.93
N THR A 330 -9.81 4.66 1.92
CA THR A 330 -9.27 4.02 0.71
C THR A 330 -10.31 3.89 -0.39
N ILE A 331 -11.57 3.62 -0.03
CA ILE A 331 -12.66 3.60 -1.02
C ILE A 331 -13.00 4.99 -1.54
N SER A 332 -13.08 5.99 -0.66
CA SER A 332 -13.33 7.38 -1.07
C SER A 332 -12.24 7.86 -2.00
N ALA A 333 -10.99 7.51 -1.70
CA ALA A 333 -9.83 7.77 -2.53
C ALA A 333 -9.94 7.07 -3.89
N TYR A 334 -10.20 5.76 -3.90
CA TYR A 334 -10.34 4.95 -5.12
C TYR A 334 -11.47 5.44 -6.04
N LEU A 335 -12.60 5.88 -5.49
CA LEU A 335 -13.74 6.32 -6.31
C LEU A 335 -13.58 7.75 -6.84
N ASN A 336 -12.85 8.61 -6.12
CA ASN A 336 -12.80 10.04 -6.42
C ASN A 336 -11.44 10.52 -6.91
N TYR A 337 -10.48 9.62 -7.14
CA TYR A 337 -9.11 10.01 -7.53
C TYR A 337 -9.01 10.85 -8.83
N LYS A 338 -10.06 10.89 -9.66
CA LYS A 338 -10.10 11.70 -10.88
C LYS A 338 -10.66 13.11 -10.66
N ASP A 339 -11.42 13.32 -9.58
CA ASP A 339 -11.94 14.63 -9.21
C ASP A 339 -10.97 15.28 -8.23
N GLU A 340 -10.14 16.18 -8.76
CA GLU A 340 -9.05 16.79 -7.99
C GLU A 340 -9.55 17.59 -6.79
N GLN A 341 -10.73 18.19 -6.86
CA GLN A 341 -11.31 19.00 -5.78
C GLN A 341 -11.92 18.13 -4.69
N VAL A 342 -12.68 17.10 -5.09
CA VAL A 342 -13.32 16.17 -4.14
C VAL A 342 -12.26 15.32 -3.45
N PHE A 343 -11.24 14.85 -4.16
CA PHE A 343 -10.19 14.03 -3.58
C PHE A 343 -9.18 14.82 -2.76
N SER A 344 -8.90 16.11 -3.06
CA SER A 344 -8.03 16.90 -2.17
C SER A 344 -8.63 17.05 -0.76
N ALA A 345 -9.96 16.93 -0.61
CA ALA A 345 -10.59 16.85 0.69
C ALA A 345 -10.17 15.60 1.49
N LEU A 346 -9.51 14.59 0.93
CA LEU A 346 -9.07 13.43 1.72
C LEU A 346 -7.83 13.68 2.58
N PHE A 347 -7.17 14.83 2.43
CA PHE A 347 -5.87 15.12 3.07
C PHE A 347 -5.96 16.19 4.13
N SER A 348 -5.05 16.16 5.10
CA SER A 348 -4.95 17.16 6.15
C SER A 348 -4.32 18.45 5.61
N GLU A 349 -4.54 19.57 6.28
CA GLU A 349 -3.86 20.84 5.96
C GLU A 349 -2.34 20.74 6.10
N ARG A 350 -1.85 19.84 6.97
CA ARG A 350 -0.42 19.54 7.06
C ARG A 350 0.05 18.81 5.79
N PHE A 351 -0.58 17.70 5.43
CA PHE A 351 -0.25 16.92 4.24
C PHE A 351 -0.29 17.79 2.98
N LYS A 352 -1.27 18.68 2.87
CA LYS A 352 -1.38 19.61 1.74
C LYS A 352 -0.28 20.65 1.69
N ARG A 353 0.31 21.05 2.81
CA ARG A 353 1.40 22.04 2.84
C ARG A 353 2.77 21.39 2.65
N GLU A 354 2.96 20.22 3.25
CA GLU A 354 4.27 19.56 3.33
C GLU A 354 4.51 18.63 2.13
N ASP A 355 3.47 17.94 1.66
CA ASP A 355 3.62 16.86 0.67
C ASP A 355 3.11 17.24 -0.74
N VAL A 356 2.05 18.05 -0.89
CA VAL A 356 1.53 18.49 -2.22
C VAL A 356 2.58 19.20 -3.10
N PRO A 357 3.47 20.07 -2.59
CA PRO A 357 4.44 20.76 -3.45
C PRO A 357 5.46 19.82 -4.13
N ASN A 358 5.70 18.64 -3.53
CA ASN A 358 6.78 17.73 -3.91
C ASN A 358 6.31 16.36 -4.43
N ILE A 359 5.00 16.06 -4.41
CA ILE A 359 4.47 14.85 -5.07
C ILE A 359 4.55 15.03 -6.58
N SER A 360 5.69 14.67 -7.16
CA SER A 360 5.79 14.36 -8.58
C SER A 360 5.21 12.97 -8.81
N ARG A 361 4.38 12.88 -9.86
CA ARG A 361 3.55 11.78 -10.39
C ARG A 361 4.15 10.37 -10.37
N GLU A 362 5.43 10.20 -10.08
CA GLU A 362 6.25 9.00 -10.33
C GLU A 362 6.87 8.39 -9.06
N SER A 363 6.71 9.00 -7.87
CA SER A 363 7.55 8.69 -6.70
C SER A 363 6.84 8.12 -5.46
N ASP A 364 5.58 8.46 -5.17
CA ASP A 364 4.92 7.96 -3.94
C ASP A 364 4.15 6.65 -4.16
N LYS A 365 4.91 5.55 -4.06
CA LYS A 365 4.39 4.18 -4.08
C LYS A 365 3.43 3.91 -2.92
N ALA A 366 3.60 4.58 -1.79
CA ALA A 366 2.82 4.34 -0.57
C ALA A 366 1.38 4.79 -0.71
N LEU A 367 1.19 6.03 -1.18
CA LEU A 367 -0.14 6.59 -1.41
C LEU A 367 -0.89 5.77 -2.47
N SER A 368 -0.21 5.38 -3.55
CA SER A 368 -0.81 4.55 -4.60
C SER A 368 -1.28 3.20 -4.05
N GLN A 369 -0.43 2.53 -3.25
CA GLN A 369 -0.81 1.29 -2.59
C GLN A 369 -2.06 1.46 -1.72
N LEU A 370 -2.11 2.53 -0.93
CA LEU A 370 -3.25 2.84 -0.06
C LEU A 370 -4.54 3.03 -0.88
N ILE A 371 -4.52 3.84 -1.94
CA ILE A 371 -5.68 4.10 -2.82
C ILE A 371 -6.22 2.80 -3.45
N PHE A 372 -5.33 1.93 -3.93
CA PHE A 372 -5.74 0.72 -4.65
C PHE A 372 -5.96 -0.51 -3.76
N MET A 373 -5.86 -0.33 -2.45
CA MET A 373 -6.07 -1.38 -1.46
C MET A 373 -7.39 -2.17 -1.66
N PRO A 374 -8.54 -1.56 -1.99
CA PRO A 374 -9.79 -2.31 -2.22
C PRO A 374 -9.68 -3.28 -3.42
N GLY A 375 -9.05 -2.86 -4.51
CA GLY A 375 -8.83 -3.71 -5.68
C GLY A 375 -7.89 -4.88 -5.39
N TYR A 376 -6.86 -4.65 -4.56
CA TYR A 376 -5.90 -5.67 -4.19
C TYR A 376 -6.52 -6.80 -3.37
N PHE A 377 -7.30 -6.49 -2.32
CA PHE A 377 -7.77 -7.51 -1.36
C PHE A 377 -8.87 -8.45 -1.88
N ALA A 378 -9.40 -8.23 -3.07
CA ALA A 378 -10.46 -9.08 -3.62
C ALA A 378 -10.47 -9.16 -5.14
N MET A 379 -9.30 -9.08 -5.78
CA MET A 379 -9.15 -9.18 -7.25
C MET A 379 -10.17 -8.31 -8.00
N MET A 380 -10.19 -7.01 -7.68
CA MET A 380 -11.06 -6.00 -8.31
C MET A 380 -12.52 -5.99 -7.88
N ASN A 381 -12.97 -6.92 -7.04
CA ASN A 381 -14.26 -6.77 -6.37
C ASN A 381 -14.11 -5.76 -5.21
N ILE A 382 -14.41 -4.50 -5.48
CA ILE A 382 -14.22 -3.40 -4.52
C ILE A 382 -15.03 -3.60 -3.24
N GLU A 383 -16.26 -4.11 -3.32
CA GLU A 383 -17.11 -4.36 -2.14
C GLU A 383 -16.44 -5.37 -1.20
N LYS A 384 -16.02 -6.50 -1.74
CA LYS A 384 -15.26 -7.51 -0.98
C LYS A 384 -13.91 -6.97 -0.54
N GLY A 385 -13.29 -6.10 -1.34
CA GLY A 385 -12.06 -5.40 -0.99
C GLY A 385 -12.22 -4.56 0.26
N TYR A 386 -13.26 -3.73 0.30
CA TYR A 386 -13.64 -2.90 1.44
C TYR A 386 -13.91 -3.73 2.70
N GLU A 387 -14.66 -4.83 2.56
CA GLU A 387 -14.88 -5.77 3.66
C GLU A 387 -13.58 -6.42 4.14
N ASN A 388 -12.71 -6.81 3.22
CA ASN A 388 -11.46 -7.46 3.54
C ASN A 388 -10.49 -6.48 4.19
N ILE A 389 -10.45 -5.20 3.82
CA ILE A 389 -9.65 -4.18 4.54
C ILE A 389 -10.04 -4.14 6.02
N GLN A 390 -11.34 -4.08 6.30
CA GLN A 390 -11.82 -4.10 7.68
C GLN A 390 -11.34 -5.35 8.43
N ARG A 391 -11.51 -6.55 7.85
CA ARG A 391 -11.01 -7.81 8.43
C ARG A 391 -9.50 -7.77 8.71
N ASN A 392 -8.74 -7.30 7.73
CA ASN A 392 -7.29 -7.30 7.72
C ASN A 392 -6.68 -6.38 8.78
N TYR A 393 -7.30 -5.23 9.03
CA TYR A 393 -6.79 -4.25 10.00
C TYR A 393 -7.56 -4.26 11.33
N TYR A 394 -8.52 -5.17 11.46
CA TYR A 394 -9.38 -5.27 12.63
C TYR A 394 -8.59 -5.35 13.94
N GLY A 395 -8.88 -4.44 14.87
CA GLY A 395 -8.35 -4.47 16.24
C GLY A 395 -6.84 -4.25 16.35
N LEU A 396 -6.20 -3.73 15.30
CA LEU A 396 -4.76 -3.40 15.34
C LEU A 396 -4.48 -2.17 16.21
N LEU A 397 -5.38 -1.20 16.20
CA LEU A 397 -5.30 0.01 17.02
C LEU A 397 -6.57 0.14 17.88
N ASN A 398 -6.43 0.78 19.04
CA ASN A 398 -7.56 1.15 19.88
C ASN A 398 -8.36 2.26 19.22
N ASP A 399 -9.68 2.27 19.43
CA ASP A 399 -10.56 3.30 18.90
C ASP A 399 -10.12 4.71 19.33
N SER A 400 -10.11 5.63 18.38
CA SER A 400 -9.76 7.03 18.55
C SER A 400 -10.85 7.92 17.96
N ALA A 401 -10.89 9.16 18.43
CA ALA A 401 -11.78 10.20 17.91
C ALA A 401 -11.03 11.41 17.33
N THR A 402 -9.70 11.38 17.34
CA THR A 402 -8.85 12.54 17.03
C THR A 402 -7.73 12.20 16.07
N GLU A 403 -7.03 11.08 16.29
CA GLU A 403 -5.91 10.69 15.45
C GLU A 403 -5.66 9.18 15.48
N TYR A 404 -5.12 8.67 14.38
CA TYR A 404 -4.56 7.33 14.26
C TYR A 404 -3.14 7.42 13.73
N HIS A 405 -2.25 6.63 14.32
CA HIS A 405 -0.87 6.46 13.85
C HIS A 405 -0.59 4.97 13.74
N PHE A 406 -0.48 4.49 12.50
CA PHE A 406 -0.13 3.11 12.20
C PHE A 406 1.25 3.08 11.52
N LYS A 407 2.11 2.16 11.95
CA LYS A 407 3.43 1.95 11.35
C LYS A 407 3.88 0.51 11.51
N ASP A 408 4.34 -0.08 10.42
CA ASP A 408 4.96 -1.40 10.37
C ASP A 408 6.12 -1.44 9.35
N GLU A 409 6.74 -2.60 9.14
CA GLU A 409 7.84 -2.75 8.18
C GLU A 409 7.47 -2.52 6.71
N LEU A 410 6.17 -2.43 6.38
CA LEU A 410 5.69 -2.19 5.02
C LEU A 410 5.38 -0.70 4.81
N HIS A 411 4.68 -0.06 5.74
CA HIS A 411 4.19 1.30 5.58
C HIS A 411 3.91 2.00 6.93
N SER A 412 3.83 3.32 6.85
CA SER A 412 3.33 4.19 7.91
C SER A 412 2.18 4.99 7.35
N VAL A 413 1.07 5.05 8.07
CA VAL A 413 -0.10 5.87 7.73
C VAL A 413 -0.60 6.57 8.99
N SER A 414 -0.89 7.86 8.89
CA SER A 414 -1.61 8.58 9.94
C SER A 414 -2.86 9.25 9.40
N PHE A 415 -3.90 9.27 10.23
CA PHE A 415 -5.12 10.00 9.99
C PHE A 415 -5.36 10.95 11.15
N ILE A 416 -5.85 12.14 10.85
CA ILE A 416 -6.29 13.12 11.85
C ILE A 416 -7.74 13.48 11.56
N TYR A 417 -8.54 13.59 12.61
CA TYR A 417 -9.87 14.15 12.54
C TYR A 417 -9.77 15.67 12.68
N GLU A 418 -9.95 16.39 11.56
CA GLU A 418 -9.92 17.85 11.53
C GLU A 418 -11.02 18.37 10.61
N GLU A 419 -11.52 19.57 10.92
CA GLU A 419 -12.55 20.24 10.11
C GLU A 419 -13.83 19.40 9.87
N GLY A 420 -14.15 18.53 10.82
CA GLY A 420 -15.35 17.70 10.80
C GLY A 420 -15.20 16.39 10.01
N ALA A 421 -14.00 16.01 9.57
CA ALA A 421 -13.75 14.76 8.87
C ALA A 421 -12.39 14.14 9.19
N TRP A 422 -12.30 12.82 9.01
CA TRP A 422 -11.02 12.14 9.01
C TRP A 422 -10.25 12.39 7.71
N ARG A 423 -9.00 12.84 7.85
CA ARG A 423 -8.10 13.21 6.77
C ARG A 423 -6.80 12.40 6.87
N LEU A 424 -6.23 12.02 5.73
CA LEU A 424 -4.89 11.46 5.66
C LEU A 424 -3.88 12.56 5.97
N ASP A 425 -3.05 12.30 6.96
CA ASP A 425 -2.11 13.27 7.50
C ASP A 425 -0.65 12.90 7.24
N HIS A 426 -0.37 11.61 7.08
CA HIS A 426 0.93 11.09 6.67
C HIS A 426 0.73 9.78 5.93
N VAL A 427 1.51 9.57 4.87
CA VAL A 427 1.71 8.24 4.30
C VAL A 427 3.15 8.10 3.84
N SER A 428 3.74 6.96 4.16
CA SER A 428 5.06 6.61 3.64
C SER A 428 5.17 5.10 3.55
N GLN A 429 5.80 4.61 2.49
CA GLN A 429 6.22 3.23 2.43
C GLN A 429 7.56 3.21 3.15
N ILE A 430 7.78 2.27 4.07
CA ILE A 430 9.14 2.08 4.55
C ILE A 430 9.94 1.66 3.31
N PRO A 431 11.01 2.38 2.93
CA PRO A 431 11.82 2.00 1.79
C PRO A 431 12.16 0.53 1.98
N MET A 432 11.62 -0.31 1.11
CA MET A 432 12.38 -1.48 0.75
C MET A 432 13.61 -0.88 0.14
N ASN A 433 14.69 -0.74 0.91
CA ASN A 433 16.00 -0.64 0.31
C ASN A 433 15.94 -1.69 -0.81
N HIS A 434 16.08 -1.25 -2.06
CA HIS A 434 16.73 -2.11 -3.04
C HIS A 434 17.99 -2.49 -2.30
N TYR A 435 17.98 -3.69 -1.70
CA TYR A 435 19.01 -4.15 -0.78
C TYR A 435 20.31 -3.78 -1.45
N GLU A 436 20.99 -2.77 -0.89
CA GLU A 436 22.12 -2.16 -1.55
C GLU A 436 23.06 -3.31 -1.86
N ILE A 437 23.44 -3.40 -3.13
CA ILE A 437 24.46 -4.33 -3.61
C ILE A 437 25.68 -4.06 -2.73
N LEU A 438 25.92 -4.91 -1.75
CA LEU A 438 27.19 -5.04 -1.04
C LEU A 438 27.93 -6.23 -1.62
#